data_AF-A0A927CAB6-F1
#
_entry.id   AF-A0A927CAB6-F1
#
_cell.length_a   1.000
_cell.length_b   1.000
_cell.length_c   1.000
_cell.angle_alpha   90.00
_cell.angle_beta   90.00
_cell.angle_gamma   90.00
#
_symmetry.space_group_name_H-M   'P 1'
#
loop_
_entity.id
_entity.type
_entity.pdbx_description
1 polymer ?
#
loop_
_entity_poly.entity_id
_entity_poly.type
_entity_poly.pdbx_seq_one_letter_code
_entity_poly.pdbx_strand_id
1 'polypeptide(L)'
;MGVKGIGVILAGAVLLLFSAWPLYLMGQELFLERKVRQQADIDRIYVNFLELGKVEILGRGVPIPVTRISVRNRVEAAGESREPLSYDDYYRYMENTASETVRYTREYTWENQVIRIEDETAPGVRSRDSHSRSPLRITINQNDWSVSDPVEVRSYFLDENRYHGYFGMLTVRHRDHDQLVLVQRISEIGDFHVPSLAWRVLSIASDGQVREERFEYGERADDPIRVKYIQQSSASPISFGYRSNMLHVWPSLWFPVLYPWTTGGLGLLLLAAGGTVRWADRRKIKSVRHRQ
;
A
#
# COMPACT_ATOMS: atom_id res chain seq x y z
N MET A 1 11.08 51.17 25.60
CA MET A 1 11.19 49.70 25.65
C MET A 1 9.84 49.07 25.29
N GLY A 2 9.67 48.57 24.05
CA GLY A 2 8.42 47.94 23.58
C GLY A 2 8.64 46.78 22.60
N VAL A 3 9.88 46.30 22.48
CA VAL A 3 10.29 45.29 21.48
C VAL A 3 9.95 43.88 21.94
N LYS A 4 9.86 43.63 23.26
CA LYS A 4 9.70 42.29 23.83
C LYS A 4 8.39 41.59 23.42
N GLY A 5 7.28 42.32 23.33
CA GLY A 5 5.99 41.73 22.95
C GLY A 5 5.87 41.40 21.45
N ILE A 6 6.58 42.12 20.58
CA ILE A 6 6.51 41.92 19.12
C ILE A 6 7.23 40.62 18.74
N GLY A 7 8.40 40.36 19.32
CA GLY A 7 9.17 39.14 19.05
C GLY A 7 8.40 37.86 19.40
N VAL A 8 7.66 37.86 20.52
CA VAL A 8 6.83 36.71 20.94
C VAL A 8 5.67 36.48 19.97
N ILE A 9 5.00 37.55 19.51
CA ILE A 9 3.93 37.45 18.52
C ILE A 9 4.47 36.88 17.19
N LEU A 10 5.63 37.38 16.74
CA LEU A 10 6.26 36.90 15.50
C LEU A 10 6.64 35.42 15.60
N ALA A 11 7.23 34.99 16.71
CA ALA A 11 7.54 33.57 16.94
C ALA A 11 6.26 32.70 16.92
N GLY A 12 5.18 33.15 17.56
CA GLY A 12 3.90 32.44 17.54
C GLY A 12 3.29 32.33 16.14
N ALA A 13 3.33 33.41 15.36
CA ALA A 13 2.85 33.41 13.97
C ALA A 13 3.66 32.46 13.08
N VAL A 14 4.98 32.44 13.24
CA VAL A 14 5.87 31.52 12.51
C VAL A 14 5.53 30.07 12.82
N LEU A 15 5.37 29.72 14.10
CA LEU A 15 4.98 28.35 14.49
C LEU A 15 3.62 27.94 13.92
N LEU A 16 2.64 28.85 13.91
CA LEU A 16 1.35 28.59 13.27
C LEU A 16 1.49 28.32 11.78
N LEU A 17 2.26 29.12 11.05
CA LEU A 17 2.49 28.93 9.62
C LEU A 17 3.15 27.59 9.33
N PHE A 18 4.15 27.19 10.13
CA PHE A 18 4.78 25.88 10.02
C PHE A 18 3.83 24.72 10.35
N SER A 19 2.85 24.92 11.24
CA SER A 19 1.85 23.88 11.56
C SER A 19 0.73 23.77 10.51
N ALA A 20 0.36 24.89 9.87
CA ALA A 20 -0.80 24.95 8.99
C ALA A 20 -0.65 24.07 7.75
N TRP A 21 0.54 24.05 7.15
CA TRP A 21 0.79 23.28 5.93
C TRP A 21 0.72 21.76 6.15
N PRO A 22 1.41 21.16 7.14
CA PRO A 22 1.23 19.75 7.48
C PRO A 22 -0.21 19.39 7.84
N LEU A 23 -0.91 20.21 8.64
CA LEU A 23 -2.31 19.98 8.98
C LEU A 23 -3.22 19.96 7.75
N TYR A 24 -2.97 20.86 6.80
CA TYR A 24 -3.67 20.88 5.52
C TYR A 24 -3.43 19.60 4.72
N LEU A 25 -2.18 19.17 4.58
CA LEU A 25 -1.83 17.93 3.87
C LEU A 25 -2.46 16.70 4.54
N MET A 26 -2.41 16.60 5.87
CA MET A 26 -3.08 15.53 6.61
C MET A 26 -4.60 15.55 6.40
N GLY A 27 -5.21 16.73 6.43
CA GLY A 27 -6.64 16.89 6.16
C GLY A 27 -7.02 16.42 4.77
N GLN A 28 -6.17 16.70 3.76
CA GLN A 28 -6.36 16.18 2.40
C GLN A 28 -6.28 14.65 2.36
N GLU A 29 -5.26 14.04 2.98
CA GLU A 29 -5.12 12.58 3.00
C GLU A 29 -6.32 11.89 3.66
N LEU A 30 -6.76 12.39 4.82
CA LEU A 30 -7.91 11.85 5.54
C LEU A 30 -9.22 12.02 4.75
N PHE A 31 -9.38 13.16 4.08
CA PHE A 31 -10.53 13.40 3.21
C PHE A 31 -10.57 12.41 2.04
N LEU A 32 -9.45 12.20 1.37
CA LEU A 32 -9.33 11.25 0.25
C LEU A 32 -9.55 9.82 0.71
N GLU A 33 -8.98 9.43 1.86
CA GLU A 33 -9.22 8.11 2.44
C GLU A 33 -10.72 7.88 2.72
N ARG A 34 -11.39 8.86 3.32
CA ARG A 34 -12.83 8.77 3.58
C ARG A 34 -13.63 8.68 2.28
N LYS A 35 -13.25 9.43 1.24
CA LYS A 35 -13.88 9.38 -0.08
C LYS A 35 -13.75 7.97 -0.68
N VAL A 36 -12.57 7.36 -0.64
CA VAL A 36 -12.36 6.00 -1.16
C VAL A 36 -13.19 4.98 -0.39
N ARG A 37 -13.19 5.02 0.96
CA ARG A 37 -14.00 4.13 1.80
C ARG A 37 -15.50 4.26 1.57
N GLN A 38 -15.98 5.39 1.05
CA GLN A 38 -17.39 5.57 0.68
C GLN A 38 -17.73 5.01 -0.70
N GLN A 39 -16.72 4.82 -1.56
CA GLN A 39 -16.87 4.32 -2.93
C GLN A 39 -16.80 2.80 -3.00
N ALA A 40 -15.95 2.18 -2.18
CA ALA A 40 -15.75 0.75 -2.20
C ALA A 40 -15.31 0.19 -0.83
N ASP A 41 -15.72 -1.05 -0.57
CA ASP A 41 -15.10 -1.91 0.42
C ASP A 41 -14.00 -2.73 -0.27
N ILE A 42 -12.78 -2.67 0.25
CA ILE A 42 -11.59 -3.25 -0.39
C ILE A 42 -10.96 -4.22 0.59
N ASP A 43 -11.09 -5.50 0.27
CA ASP A 43 -10.58 -6.60 1.05
C ASP A 43 -9.41 -7.24 0.31
N ARG A 44 -8.25 -7.37 0.95
CA ARG A 44 -7.13 -8.09 0.36
C ARG A 44 -7.32 -9.59 0.50
N ILE A 45 -7.04 -10.30 -0.60
CA ILE A 45 -6.97 -11.75 -0.64
C ILE A 45 -5.57 -12.16 -0.19
N TYR A 46 -5.47 -12.91 0.90
CA TYR A 46 -4.24 -13.54 1.36
C TYR A 46 -4.31 -15.03 1.08
N VAL A 47 -3.32 -15.57 0.38
CA VAL A 47 -3.15 -17.02 0.32
C VAL A 47 -2.61 -17.48 1.67
N ASN A 48 -3.36 -18.38 2.32
CA ASN A 48 -3.07 -18.79 3.68
C ASN A 48 -1.77 -19.60 3.75
N PHE A 49 -0.90 -19.27 4.69
CA PHE A 49 0.34 -20.01 4.94
C PHE A 49 0.16 -21.23 5.86
N LEU A 50 -0.96 -21.31 6.58
CA LEU A 50 -1.28 -22.43 7.48
C LEU A 50 -2.05 -23.54 6.77
N GLU A 51 -2.92 -23.19 5.83
CA GLU A 51 -3.81 -24.14 5.14
C GLU A 51 -3.77 -23.92 3.62
N LEU A 52 -3.08 -24.81 2.91
CA LEU A 52 -3.02 -24.76 1.45
C LEU A 52 -4.42 -24.89 0.83
N GLY A 53 -4.63 -24.20 -0.29
CA GLY A 53 -5.91 -24.19 -0.99
C GLY A 53 -6.96 -23.27 -0.36
N LYS A 54 -6.62 -22.58 0.74
CA LYS A 54 -7.49 -21.57 1.36
C LYS A 54 -6.95 -20.16 1.15
N VAL A 55 -7.90 -19.24 1.01
CA VAL A 55 -7.66 -17.79 1.04
C VAL A 55 -8.28 -17.19 2.30
N GLU A 56 -7.64 -16.16 2.85
CA GLU A 56 -8.13 -15.37 3.97
C GLU A 56 -8.30 -13.90 3.55
N ILE A 57 -9.18 -13.19 4.25
CA ILE A 57 -9.28 -11.73 4.20
C ILE A 57 -8.61 -11.17 5.47
N LEU A 58 -7.52 -10.41 5.31
CA LEU A 58 -6.74 -9.91 6.44
C LEU A 58 -7.53 -8.89 7.28
N GLY A 59 -7.33 -8.96 8.59
CA GLY A 59 -7.99 -8.10 9.59
C GLY A 59 -9.05 -8.81 10.41
N ARG A 60 -9.36 -10.08 10.11
CA ARG A 60 -10.37 -10.85 10.84
C ARG A 60 -9.83 -12.04 11.65
N GLY A 61 -8.51 -12.30 11.61
CA GLY A 61 -7.78 -13.21 12.53
C GLY A 61 -8.18 -14.69 12.50
N VAL A 62 -9.17 -15.04 11.68
CA VAL A 62 -9.69 -16.38 11.44
C VAL A 62 -9.77 -16.52 9.92
N PRO A 63 -9.35 -17.65 9.32
CA PRO A 63 -9.61 -17.93 7.91
C PRO A 63 -11.11 -17.86 7.69
N ILE A 64 -11.57 -16.73 7.18
CA ILE A 64 -12.95 -16.63 6.70
C ILE A 64 -12.91 -17.28 5.34
N PRO A 65 -13.60 -18.42 5.15
CA PRO A 65 -13.74 -18.97 3.83
C PRO A 65 -14.34 -17.88 2.96
N VAL A 66 -13.55 -17.38 2.02
CA VAL A 66 -14.07 -16.52 0.96
C VAL A 66 -14.91 -17.47 0.13
N THR A 67 -16.21 -17.56 0.43
CA THR A 67 -17.13 -18.54 -0.17
C THR A 67 -17.17 -18.46 -1.70
N ARG A 68 -16.65 -17.37 -2.25
CA ARG A 68 -16.61 -17.04 -3.67
C ARG A 68 -15.23 -17.15 -4.30
N ILE A 69 -14.18 -17.47 -3.53
CA ILE A 69 -12.82 -17.63 -4.05
C ILE A 69 -12.22 -18.95 -3.61
N SER A 70 -11.81 -19.77 -4.58
CA SER A 70 -10.96 -20.93 -4.33
C SER A 70 -9.58 -20.71 -4.93
N VAL A 71 -8.56 -21.34 -4.35
CA VAL A 71 -7.20 -21.30 -4.85
C VAL A 71 -6.65 -22.73 -4.97
N ARG A 72 -5.91 -22.99 -6.03
CA ARG A 72 -5.16 -24.24 -6.25
C ARG A 72 -3.72 -23.91 -6.60
N ASN A 73 -2.80 -24.67 -6.03
CA ASN A 73 -1.38 -24.51 -6.28
C ASN A 73 -0.88 -25.73 -7.04
N ARG A 74 0.00 -25.52 -8.00
CA ARG A 74 0.62 -26.59 -8.77
C ARG A 74 2.08 -26.26 -8.98
N VAL A 75 2.91 -27.29 -8.90
CA VAL A 75 4.34 -27.22 -9.17
C VAL A 75 4.67 -28.24 -10.24
N GLU A 76 5.53 -27.85 -11.17
CA GLU A 76 5.96 -28.68 -12.29
C GLU A 76 7.49 -28.59 -12.45
N ALA A 77 8.16 -29.74 -12.52
CA ALA A 77 9.59 -29.87 -12.74
C ALA A 77 9.89 -31.28 -13.28
N ALA A 78 10.92 -31.40 -14.11
CA ALA A 78 11.27 -32.66 -14.79
C ALA A 78 10.09 -33.36 -15.53
N GLY A 79 9.11 -32.58 -16.01
CA GLY A 79 7.90 -33.10 -16.67
C GLY A 79 6.88 -33.72 -15.71
N GLU A 80 7.12 -33.72 -14.40
CA GLU A 80 6.15 -34.13 -13.39
C GLU A 80 5.43 -32.91 -12.84
N SER A 81 4.09 -32.98 -12.79
CA SER A 81 3.24 -31.93 -12.23
C SER A 81 2.46 -32.45 -11.03
N ARG A 82 2.43 -31.69 -9.94
CA ARG A 82 1.72 -32.06 -8.71
C ARG A 82 1.16 -30.87 -7.95
N GLU A 83 0.13 -31.11 -7.16
CA GLU A 83 -0.44 -30.15 -6.21
C GLU A 83 0.13 -30.42 -4.81
N PRO A 84 0.87 -29.47 -4.20
CA PRO A 84 1.46 -29.68 -2.88
C PRO A 84 0.36 -29.81 -1.82
N LEU A 85 0.48 -30.82 -0.96
CA LEU A 85 -0.48 -31.09 0.12
C LEU A 85 -0.17 -30.30 1.40
N SER A 86 1.08 -29.89 1.58
CA SER A 86 1.55 -29.06 2.70
C SER A 86 2.81 -28.29 2.31
N TYR A 87 3.26 -27.37 3.17
CA TYR A 87 4.56 -26.71 3.02
C TYR A 87 5.73 -27.70 3.07
N ASP A 88 5.70 -28.69 3.96
CA ASP A 88 6.74 -29.72 4.04
C ASP A 88 6.77 -30.61 2.80
N ASP A 89 5.60 -30.91 2.22
CA ASP A 89 5.52 -31.59 0.93
C ASP A 89 6.15 -30.72 -0.16
N TYR A 90 5.80 -29.44 -0.23
CA TYR A 90 6.40 -28.49 -1.16
C TYR A 90 7.92 -28.41 -1.03
N TYR A 91 8.45 -28.22 0.18
CA TYR A 91 9.89 -28.10 0.41
C TYR A 91 10.66 -29.34 -0.03
N ARG A 92 10.18 -30.53 0.34
CA ARG A 92 10.80 -31.78 -0.11
C ARG A 92 10.86 -31.90 -1.63
N TYR A 93 9.82 -31.45 -2.32
CA TYR A 93 9.83 -31.42 -3.79
C TYR A 93 10.79 -30.40 -4.37
N MET A 94 10.85 -29.19 -3.81
CA MET A 94 11.80 -28.17 -4.26
C MET A 94 13.25 -28.59 -4.04
N GLU A 95 13.54 -29.34 -2.96
CA GLU A 95 14.85 -29.94 -2.69
C GLU A 95 15.18 -31.05 -3.69
N ASN A 96 14.25 -31.96 -3.95
CA ASN A 96 14.43 -33.06 -4.89
C ASN A 96 14.54 -32.60 -6.35
N THR A 97 14.03 -31.40 -6.67
CA THR A 97 14.06 -30.80 -8.01
C THR A 97 15.00 -29.59 -8.09
N ALA A 98 16.01 -29.53 -7.22
CA ALA A 98 16.97 -28.42 -7.19
C ALA A 98 17.77 -28.27 -8.49
N SER A 99 18.00 -29.35 -9.25
CA SER A 99 18.68 -29.32 -10.56
C SER A 99 17.77 -28.89 -11.72
N GLU A 100 16.47 -28.75 -11.48
CA GLU A 100 15.46 -28.56 -12.52
C GLU A 100 14.91 -27.14 -12.53
N THR A 101 14.44 -26.71 -13.70
CA THR A 101 13.56 -25.53 -13.76
C THR A 101 12.23 -25.92 -13.14
N VAL A 102 11.74 -25.09 -12.21
CA VAL A 102 10.43 -25.28 -11.58
C VAL A 102 9.47 -24.23 -12.13
N ARG A 103 8.35 -24.69 -12.68
CA ARG A 103 7.18 -23.86 -12.94
C ARG A 103 6.24 -23.96 -11.75
N TYR A 104 5.82 -22.80 -11.24
CA TYR A 104 4.78 -22.71 -10.24
C TYR A 104 3.54 -22.06 -10.85
N THR A 105 2.38 -22.63 -10.58
CA THR A 105 1.09 -22.15 -11.04
C THR A 105 0.17 -21.97 -9.83
N ARG A 106 -0.43 -20.80 -9.71
CA ARG A 106 -1.51 -20.50 -8.78
C ARG A 106 -2.77 -20.15 -9.55
N GLU A 107 -3.81 -20.97 -9.38
CA GLU A 107 -5.10 -20.80 -10.04
C GLU A 107 -6.15 -20.37 -9.02
N TYR A 108 -6.83 -19.27 -9.31
CA TYR A 108 -7.95 -18.75 -8.55
C TYR A 108 -9.23 -18.94 -9.35
N THR A 109 -10.31 -19.34 -8.67
CA THR A 109 -11.66 -19.28 -9.22
C THR A 109 -12.47 -18.24 -8.46
N TRP A 110 -13.06 -17.26 -9.15
CA TRP A 110 -13.91 -16.22 -8.57
C TRP A 110 -15.13 -15.94 -9.46
N GLU A 111 -16.36 -16.11 -8.97
CA GLU A 111 -17.61 -15.85 -9.75
C GLU A 111 -17.58 -16.50 -11.16
N ASN A 112 -17.13 -17.76 -11.24
CA ASN A 112 -16.89 -18.54 -12.47
C ASN A 112 -15.73 -18.07 -13.37
N GLN A 113 -15.00 -17.04 -12.97
CA GLN A 113 -13.79 -16.58 -13.64
C GLN A 113 -12.60 -17.41 -13.18
N VAL A 114 -11.73 -17.80 -14.11
CA VAL A 114 -10.50 -18.53 -13.82
C VAL A 114 -9.30 -17.63 -14.06
N ILE A 115 -8.53 -17.38 -13.01
CA ILE A 115 -7.34 -16.53 -13.04
C ILE A 115 -6.14 -17.41 -12.72
N ARG A 116 -5.18 -17.49 -13.62
CA ARG A 116 -3.96 -18.28 -13.41
C ARG A 116 -2.74 -17.38 -13.43
N ILE A 117 -1.95 -17.47 -12.37
CA ILE A 117 -0.67 -16.78 -12.20
C ILE A 117 0.43 -17.83 -12.24
N GLU A 118 1.40 -17.67 -13.14
CA GLU A 118 2.51 -18.61 -13.26
C GLU A 118 3.86 -17.89 -13.21
N ASP A 119 4.85 -18.55 -12.63
CA ASP A 119 6.24 -18.15 -12.68
C ASP A 119 7.15 -19.35 -12.95
N GLU A 120 8.34 -19.06 -13.45
CA GLU A 120 9.39 -20.06 -13.69
C GLU A 120 10.65 -19.67 -12.91
N THR A 121 11.15 -20.60 -12.10
CA THR A 121 12.37 -20.46 -11.30
C THR A 121 13.45 -21.38 -11.86
N ALA A 122 14.62 -20.82 -12.15
CA ALA A 122 15.78 -21.57 -12.64
C ALA A 122 16.25 -22.66 -11.64
N PRO A 123 17.07 -23.63 -12.10
CA PRO A 123 17.78 -24.56 -11.21
C PRO A 123 18.61 -23.83 -10.15
N GLY A 124 18.72 -24.42 -8.96
CA GLY A 124 19.53 -23.92 -7.87
C GLY A 124 18.97 -24.26 -6.48
N VAL A 125 19.74 -23.91 -5.45
CA VAL A 125 19.29 -24.04 -4.06
C VAL A 125 18.22 -22.99 -3.76
N ARG A 126 17.11 -23.44 -3.19
CA ARG A 126 15.94 -22.61 -2.90
C ARG A 126 15.78 -22.52 -1.39
N SER A 127 16.41 -21.50 -0.80
CA SER A 127 16.28 -21.17 0.61
C SER A 127 15.29 -20.02 0.78
N ARG A 128 14.99 -19.68 2.04
CA ARG A 128 14.18 -18.50 2.38
C ARG A 128 14.73 -17.20 1.80
N ASP A 129 16.03 -17.12 1.58
CA ASP A 129 16.74 -15.95 1.04
C ASP A 129 16.97 -16.07 -0.49
N SER A 130 16.44 -17.12 -1.14
CA SER A 130 16.54 -17.26 -2.58
C SER A 130 15.52 -16.36 -3.28
N HIS A 131 16.04 -15.44 -4.09
CA HIS A 131 15.26 -14.58 -4.96
C HIS A 131 15.58 -14.94 -6.40
N SER A 132 14.55 -15.03 -7.23
CA SER A 132 14.68 -15.21 -8.67
C SER A 132 13.93 -14.10 -9.40
N ARG A 133 14.26 -13.89 -10.67
CA ARG A 133 13.56 -12.92 -11.53
C ARG A 133 12.79 -13.71 -12.57
N SER A 134 11.48 -13.49 -12.64
CA SER A 134 10.62 -14.19 -13.59
C SER A 134 9.47 -13.29 -14.00
N PRO A 135 9.10 -13.21 -15.29
CA PRO A 135 7.84 -12.58 -15.67
C PRO A 135 6.67 -13.40 -15.10
N LEU A 136 5.61 -12.71 -14.67
CA LEU A 136 4.37 -13.39 -14.28
C LEU A 136 3.54 -13.65 -15.53
N ARG A 137 3.24 -14.93 -15.80
CA ARG A 137 2.22 -15.27 -16.79
C ARG A 137 0.85 -15.17 -16.12
N ILE A 138 0.02 -14.26 -16.61
CA ILE A 138 -1.31 -14.00 -16.06
C ILE A 138 -2.32 -14.35 -17.15
N THR A 139 -3.12 -15.38 -16.92
CA THR A 139 -4.25 -15.70 -17.81
C THR A 139 -5.57 -15.54 -17.09
N ILE A 140 -6.55 -14.93 -17.77
CA ILE A 140 -7.91 -14.71 -17.26
C ILE A 140 -8.86 -15.30 -18.29
N ASN A 141 -9.61 -16.34 -17.91
CA ASN A 141 -10.50 -17.08 -18.80
C ASN A 141 -9.83 -17.49 -20.12
N GLN A 142 -8.62 -18.05 -20.02
CA GLN A 142 -7.77 -18.48 -21.15
C GLN A 142 -7.17 -17.35 -22.00
N ASN A 143 -7.54 -16.09 -21.77
CA ASN A 143 -6.90 -14.96 -22.43
C ASN A 143 -5.59 -14.59 -21.72
N ASP A 144 -4.55 -14.32 -22.48
CA ASP A 144 -3.25 -13.91 -21.97
C ASP A 144 -3.24 -12.40 -21.65
N TRP A 145 -2.94 -12.09 -20.40
CA TRP A 145 -2.77 -10.74 -19.86
C TRP A 145 -1.37 -10.56 -19.29
N SER A 146 -0.38 -11.34 -19.72
CA SER A 146 0.98 -11.26 -19.20
C SER A 146 1.68 -9.98 -19.63
N VAL A 147 2.66 -9.56 -18.84
CA VAL A 147 3.64 -8.53 -19.22
C VAL A 147 5.04 -9.14 -19.13
N SER A 148 5.95 -8.64 -19.95
CA SER A 148 7.33 -9.16 -20.01
C SER A 148 8.19 -8.73 -18.83
N ASP A 149 7.81 -7.68 -18.12
CA ASP A 149 8.56 -7.14 -17.01
C ASP A 149 8.69 -8.19 -15.90
N PRO A 150 9.93 -8.56 -15.52
CA PRO A 150 10.12 -9.56 -14.50
C PRO A 150 9.71 -9.00 -13.14
N VAL A 151 9.25 -9.89 -12.26
CA VAL A 151 9.10 -9.60 -10.84
C VAL A 151 10.13 -10.39 -10.05
N GLU A 152 10.36 -9.97 -8.81
CA GLU A 152 11.10 -10.79 -7.86
C GLU A 152 10.18 -11.91 -7.35
N VAL A 153 10.63 -13.14 -7.52
CA VAL A 153 9.94 -14.35 -7.08
C VAL A 153 10.74 -15.00 -5.96
N ARG A 154 10.12 -15.10 -4.78
CA ARG A 154 10.65 -15.80 -3.62
C ARG A 154 10.16 -17.24 -3.67
N SER A 155 10.88 -18.06 -4.44
CA SER A 155 10.47 -19.42 -4.79
C SER A 155 10.35 -20.37 -3.60
N TYR A 156 10.83 -19.99 -2.41
CA TYR A 156 10.61 -20.73 -1.16
C TYR A 156 9.19 -20.56 -0.58
N PHE A 157 8.41 -19.57 -1.03
CA PHE A 157 7.08 -19.31 -0.46
C PHE A 157 5.97 -19.79 -1.38
N LEU A 158 4.92 -20.38 -0.77
CA LEU A 158 3.65 -20.75 -1.42
C LEU A 158 2.53 -19.74 -1.15
N ASP A 159 2.73 -18.84 -0.20
CA ASP A 159 1.77 -17.80 0.21
C ASP A 159 2.01 -16.48 -0.56
N GLU A 160 1.41 -15.40 -0.06
CA GLU A 160 1.52 -14.05 -0.59
C GLU A 160 2.95 -13.49 -0.58
N ASN A 161 3.86 -14.04 0.23
CA ASN A 161 5.26 -13.61 0.26
C ASN A 161 6.00 -13.96 -1.02
N ARG A 162 5.51 -14.92 -1.82
CA ARG A 162 6.14 -15.32 -3.08
C ARG A 162 6.39 -14.13 -4.01
N TYR A 163 5.45 -13.18 -4.04
CA TYR A 163 5.50 -11.99 -4.91
C TYR A 163 5.49 -10.67 -4.13
N HIS A 164 5.98 -10.69 -2.89
CA HIS A 164 5.97 -9.52 -2.03
C HIS A 164 6.67 -8.32 -2.67
N GLY A 165 5.99 -7.19 -2.71
CA GLY A 165 6.45 -5.95 -3.34
C GLY A 165 6.10 -5.81 -4.83
N TYR A 166 5.58 -6.87 -5.47
CA TYR A 166 5.38 -6.90 -6.92
C TYR A 166 3.99 -7.34 -7.39
N PHE A 167 3.28 -8.17 -6.65
CA PHE A 167 1.94 -8.62 -7.05
C PHE A 167 1.03 -8.82 -5.83
N GLY A 168 -0.27 -8.60 -6.02
CA GLY A 168 -1.29 -8.94 -5.05
C GLY A 168 -2.70 -8.85 -5.62
N MET A 169 -3.66 -9.45 -4.92
CA MET A 169 -5.06 -9.52 -5.35
C MET A 169 -6.01 -8.98 -4.28
N LEU A 170 -7.10 -8.37 -4.72
CA LEU A 170 -8.11 -7.75 -3.88
C LEU A 170 -9.51 -8.14 -4.37
N THR A 171 -10.44 -8.34 -3.45
CA THR A 171 -11.87 -8.21 -3.76
C THR A 171 -12.30 -6.79 -3.48
N VAL A 172 -12.98 -6.17 -4.44
CA VAL A 172 -13.48 -4.80 -4.33
C VAL A 172 -14.99 -4.83 -4.52
N ARG A 173 -15.71 -4.38 -3.49
CA ARG A 173 -17.17 -4.27 -3.51
C ARG A 173 -17.56 -2.81 -3.62
N HIS A 174 -18.13 -2.46 -4.77
CA HIS A 174 -18.85 -1.20 -4.95
C HIS A 174 -20.31 -1.37 -4.49
N ARG A 175 -21.08 -0.27 -4.52
CA ARG A 175 -22.49 -0.31 -4.10
C ARG A 175 -23.35 -1.19 -5.00
N ASP A 176 -22.96 -1.35 -6.25
CA ASP A 176 -23.73 -1.93 -7.34
C ASP A 176 -23.06 -3.15 -7.99
N HIS A 177 -21.76 -3.35 -7.78
CA HIS A 177 -21.03 -4.48 -8.35
C HIS A 177 -19.82 -4.91 -7.50
N ASP A 178 -19.50 -6.21 -7.58
CA ASP A 178 -18.26 -6.79 -7.05
C ASP A 178 -17.27 -6.98 -8.20
N GLN A 179 -15.98 -6.77 -7.93
CA GLN A 179 -14.88 -7.04 -8.86
C GLN A 179 -13.68 -7.67 -8.15
N LEU A 180 -12.91 -8.43 -8.91
CA LEU A 180 -11.60 -8.91 -8.50
C LEU A 180 -10.53 -8.01 -9.12
N VAL A 181 -9.60 -7.51 -8.31
CA VAL A 181 -8.56 -6.59 -8.76
C VAL A 181 -7.20 -7.24 -8.56
N LEU A 182 -6.42 -7.32 -9.64
CA LEU A 182 -5.01 -7.72 -9.61
C LEU A 182 -4.18 -6.45 -9.70
N VAL A 183 -3.20 -6.31 -8.81
CA VAL A 183 -2.23 -5.21 -8.83
C VAL A 183 -0.86 -5.80 -9.09
N GLN A 184 -0.18 -5.33 -10.12
CA GLN A 184 1.17 -5.73 -10.47
C GLN A 184 2.07 -4.49 -10.57
N ARG A 185 3.21 -4.53 -9.91
CA ARG A 185 4.28 -3.55 -10.10
C ARG A 185 5.00 -3.87 -11.42
N ILE A 186 5.18 -2.85 -12.26
CA ILE A 186 5.81 -2.97 -13.58
C ILE A 186 7.07 -2.10 -13.73
N SER A 187 7.52 -1.44 -12.66
CA SER A 187 8.81 -0.75 -12.63
C SER A 187 9.97 -1.72 -12.40
N GLU A 188 11.19 -1.28 -12.70
CA GLU A 188 12.43 -2.06 -12.56
C GLU A 188 12.63 -2.71 -11.16
N ILE A 189 13.09 -3.96 -11.16
CA ILE A 189 13.43 -4.72 -9.95
C ILE A 189 14.64 -4.09 -9.26
N GLY A 190 14.54 -3.88 -7.95
CA GLY A 190 15.62 -3.32 -7.14
C GLY A 190 15.74 -1.80 -7.21
N ASP A 191 15.00 -1.15 -8.11
CA ASP A 191 14.80 0.29 -8.04
C ASP A 191 13.77 0.59 -6.94
N PHE A 192 14.22 1.25 -5.87
CA PHE A 192 13.33 1.75 -4.80
C PHE A 192 13.15 3.26 -4.89
N HIS A 193 13.58 3.88 -6.00
CA HIS A 193 13.35 5.27 -6.27
C HIS A 193 11.86 5.50 -6.46
N VAL A 194 11.21 6.08 -5.45
CA VAL A 194 9.75 6.24 -5.42
C VAL A 194 9.16 6.84 -6.71
N PRO A 195 9.76 7.88 -7.33
CA PRO A 195 9.24 8.46 -8.57
C PRO A 195 9.20 7.53 -9.79
N SER A 196 10.03 6.49 -9.87
CA SER A 196 10.06 5.55 -11.01
C SER A 196 9.10 4.37 -10.85
N LEU A 197 8.40 4.27 -9.71
CA LEU A 197 7.44 3.20 -9.48
C LEU A 197 6.24 3.34 -10.41
N ALA A 198 5.84 2.21 -10.99
CA ALA A 198 4.71 2.11 -11.89
C ALA A 198 3.95 0.82 -11.63
N TRP A 199 2.64 0.88 -11.85
CA TRP A 199 1.73 -0.23 -11.59
C TRP A 199 0.80 -0.46 -12.78
N ARG A 200 0.39 -1.71 -12.86
CA ARG A 200 -0.67 -2.21 -13.72
C ARG A 200 -1.76 -2.78 -12.84
N VAL A 201 -2.99 -2.44 -13.15
CA VAL A 201 -4.19 -2.92 -12.46
C VAL A 201 -5.10 -3.60 -13.47
N LEU A 202 -5.50 -4.82 -13.17
CA LEU A 202 -6.54 -5.55 -13.90
C LEU A 202 -7.78 -5.67 -13.03
N SER A 203 -8.85 -5.02 -13.45
CA SER A 203 -10.18 -5.12 -12.85
C SER A 203 -10.99 -6.17 -13.61
N ILE A 204 -11.44 -7.21 -12.91
CA ILE A 204 -12.21 -8.32 -13.47
C ILE A 204 -13.62 -8.23 -12.88
N ALA A 205 -14.60 -7.96 -13.74
CA ALA A 205 -16.01 -7.95 -13.36
C ALA A 205 -16.56 -9.38 -13.27
N SER A 206 -17.68 -9.54 -12.55
CA SER A 206 -18.33 -10.85 -12.36
C SER A 206 -18.83 -11.51 -13.66
N ASP A 207 -19.03 -10.73 -14.72
CA ASP A 207 -19.37 -11.20 -16.05
C ASP A 207 -18.14 -11.60 -16.89
N GLY A 208 -16.93 -11.44 -16.35
CA GLY A 208 -15.67 -11.77 -16.99
C GLY A 208 -15.05 -10.66 -17.84
N GLN A 209 -15.66 -9.46 -17.90
CA GLN A 209 -15.01 -8.32 -18.52
C GLN A 209 -13.76 -7.93 -17.73
N VAL A 210 -12.66 -7.72 -18.45
CA VAL A 210 -11.38 -7.29 -17.88
C VAL A 210 -11.05 -5.90 -18.36
N ARG A 211 -10.79 -4.98 -17.43
CA ARG A 211 -10.29 -3.64 -17.72
C ARG A 211 -8.86 -3.51 -17.20
N GLU A 212 -7.96 -3.08 -18.09
CA GLU A 212 -6.59 -2.76 -17.75
C GLU A 212 -6.41 -1.26 -17.53
N GLU A 213 -5.63 -0.94 -16.51
CA GLU A 213 -5.16 0.41 -16.24
C GLU A 213 -3.66 0.36 -15.88
N ARG A 214 -2.91 1.36 -16.33
CA ARG A 214 -1.51 1.56 -15.98
C ARG A 214 -1.31 2.97 -15.50
N PHE A 215 -0.45 3.13 -14.50
CA PHE A 215 -0.10 4.46 -14.01
C PHE A 215 1.24 4.46 -13.26
N GLU A 216 1.85 5.62 -13.23
CA GLU A 216 3.08 5.91 -12.53
C GLU A 216 2.82 6.51 -11.14
N TYR A 217 3.84 6.52 -10.29
CA TYR A 217 3.76 7.13 -8.96
C TYR A 217 3.40 8.62 -9.00
N GLY A 218 3.78 9.34 -10.07
CA GLY A 218 3.41 10.73 -10.28
C GLY A 218 1.90 10.96 -10.43
N GLU A 219 1.18 9.98 -10.96
CA GLU A 219 -0.24 10.04 -11.32
C GLU A 219 -1.16 9.58 -10.19
N ARG A 220 -0.59 9.22 -9.02
CA ARG A 220 -1.34 8.70 -7.86
C ARG A 220 -2.43 9.67 -7.33
N ALA A 221 -2.27 10.97 -7.60
CA ALA A 221 -3.20 12.01 -7.16
C ALA A 221 -4.46 12.10 -8.03
N ASP A 222 -4.45 11.49 -9.21
CA ASP A 222 -5.52 11.60 -10.22
C ASP A 222 -6.71 10.72 -9.86
N ASP A 223 -6.44 9.52 -9.34
CA ASP A 223 -7.45 8.61 -8.82
C ASP A 223 -7.02 7.97 -7.48
N PRO A 224 -7.57 8.46 -6.35
CA PRO A 224 -7.26 7.95 -5.02
C PRO A 224 -7.53 6.45 -4.84
N ILE A 225 -8.47 5.84 -5.57
CA ILE A 225 -8.79 4.42 -5.37
C ILE A 225 -7.61 3.53 -5.77
N ARG A 226 -6.84 3.94 -6.79
CA ARG A 226 -5.63 3.25 -7.26
C ARG A 226 -4.59 3.11 -6.15
N VAL A 227 -4.39 4.19 -5.39
CA VAL A 227 -3.48 4.20 -4.24
C VAL A 227 -3.95 3.22 -3.18
N LYS A 228 -5.26 3.18 -2.91
CA LYS A 228 -5.82 2.24 -1.94
C LYS A 228 -5.63 0.79 -2.40
N TYR A 229 -5.77 0.49 -3.69
CA TYR A 229 -5.48 -0.84 -4.21
C TYR A 229 -4.02 -1.23 -3.95
N ILE A 230 -3.08 -0.35 -4.30
CA ILE A 230 -1.66 -0.62 -4.08
C ILE A 230 -1.37 -0.83 -2.59
N GLN A 231 -1.82 0.09 -1.73
CA GLN A 231 -1.59 0.02 -0.28
C GLN A 231 -2.19 -1.22 0.37
N GLN A 232 -3.35 -1.67 -0.10
CA GLN A 232 -3.97 -2.88 0.44
C GLN A 232 -3.26 -4.13 -0.09
N SER A 233 -2.83 -4.13 -1.35
CA SER A 233 -2.12 -5.25 -2.00
C SER A 233 -0.69 -5.44 -1.45
N SER A 234 -0.03 -6.53 -1.84
CA SER A 234 1.43 -6.71 -1.70
C SER A 234 2.24 -6.06 -2.83
N ALA A 235 1.62 -5.38 -3.79
CA ALA A 235 2.30 -4.95 -5.02
C ALA A 235 3.11 -3.65 -4.88
N SER A 236 3.48 -3.25 -3.66
CA SER A 236 4.39 -2.13 -3.43
C SER A 236 5.37 -2.44 -2.31
N PRO A 237 6.67 -2.14 -2.50
CA PRO A 237 7.67 -2.30 -1.44
C PRO A 237 7.55 -1.22 -0.35
N ILE A 238 6.78 -0.17 -0.60
CA ILE A 238 6.67 1.00 0.28
C ILE A 238 5.20 1.40 0.49
N SER A 239 4.95 2.06 1.61
CA SER A 239 3.68 2.75 1.86
C SER A 239 3.80 4.22 1.44
N PHE A 240 2.78 4.76 0.78
CA PHE A 240 2.72 6.14 0.32
C PHE A 240 1.28 6.65 0.30
N GLY A 241 1.07 7.96 0.43
CA GLY A 241 -0.27 8.54 0.51
C GLY A 241 -0.87 8.90 -0.85
N TYR A 242 -2.09 9.44 -0.83
CA TYR A 242 -2.87 9.77 -2.03
C TYR A 242 -2.28 10.96 -2.78
N ARG A 243 -1.85 12.02 -2.07
CA ARG A 243 -1.22 13.21 -2.68
C ARG A 243 0.15 13.49 -2.07
N SER A 244 0.27 13.28 -0.78
CA SER A 244 1.46 13.50 0.04
C SER A 244 1.77 12.25 0.84
N ASN A 245 3.04 12.06 1.20
CA ASN A 245 3.43 10.97 2.11
C ASN A 245 3.34 11.37 3.58
N MET A 246 2.61 12.45 3.90
CA MET A 246 2.58 13.04 5.25
C MET A 246 2.14 12.02 6.32
N LEU A 247 1.22 11.11 5.99
CA LEU A 247 0.75 10.06 6.91
C LEU A 247 1.54 8.74 6.81
N HIS A 248 2.50 8.62 5.89
CA HIS A 248 3.14 7.35 5.52
C HIS A 248 4.67 7.34 5.73
N VAL A 249 5.30 8.48 6.02
CA VAL A 249 6.74 8.54 6.32
C VAL A 249 7.02 8.08 7.76
N TRP A 250 7.73 6.97 7.91
CA TRP A 250 8.32 6.46 9.16
C TRP A 250 9.63 7.20 9.52
N PRO A 251 10.08 7.26 10.80
CA PRO A 251 9.42 6.80 12.02
C PRO A 251 9.01 7.99 12.87
N SER A 252 7.79 8.48 12.74
CA SER A 252 7.23 9.20 13.87
C SER A 252 5.74 9.27 13.73
N LEU A 253 5.04 8.39 14.43
CA LEU A 253 3.66 8.66 14.86
C LEU A 253 3.55 10.10 15.42
N TRP A 254 4.65 10.60 16.01
CA TRP A 254 4.83 11.95 16.51
C TRP A 254 4.87 13.06 15.45
N PHE A 255 5.34 12.86 14.23
CA PHE A 255 5.51 13.98 13.30
C PHE A 255 4.21 14.41 12.60
N PRO A 256 3.27 13.52 12.27
CA PRO A 256 1.95 13.96 11.83
C PRO A 256 1.08 14.40 13.02
N VAL A 257 1.19 13.72 14.18
CA VAL A 257 0.24 13.91 15.29
C VAL A 257 0.73 14.87 16.37
N LEU A 258 2.00 14.83 16.78
CA LEU A 258 2.50 15.81 17.75
C LEU A 258 2.98 17.07 17.08
N TYR A 259 3.83 16.99 16.06
CA TYR A 259 4.52 18.18 15.57
C TYR A 259 3.56 19.31 15.14
N PRO A 260 2.53 19.09 14.29
CA PRO A 260 1.69 20.19 13.82
C PRO A 260 0.76 20.69 14.94
N TRP A 261 0.25 19.79 15.77
CA TRP A 261 -0.65 20.14 16.86
C TRP A 261 0.05 20.83 18.03
N THR A 262 1.24 20.36 18.41
CA THR A 262 2.06 20.98 19.45
C THR A 262 2.61 22.32 18.98
N THR A 263 3.21 22.40 17.79
CA THR A 263 3.72 23.67 17.25
C THR A 263 2.59 24.68 17.05
N GLY A 264 1.43 24.25 16.54
CA GLY A 264 0.25 25.09 16.42
C GLY A 264 -0.25 25.58 17.78
N GLY A 265 -0.36 24.68 18.76
CA GLY A 265 -0.76 25.00 20.13
C GLY A 265 0.21 25.97 20.82
N LEU A 266 1.52 25.73 20.75
CA LEU A 266 2.55 26.66 21.23
C LEU A 266 2.47 28.01 20.50
N GLY A 267 2.22 28.00 19.19
CA GLY A 267 2.03 29.22 18.40
C GLY A 267 0.88 30.08 18.92
N LEU A 268 -0.29 29.47 19.17
CA LEU A 268 -1.45 30.14 19.76
C LEU A 268 -1.14 30.69 21.16
N LEU A 269 -0.46 29.91 22.00
CA LEU A 269 -0.05 30.35 23.34
C LEU A 269 0.88 31.56 23.30
N LEU A 270 1.87 31.56 22.40
CA LEU A 270 2.78 32.70 22.22
C LEU A 270 2.05 33.93 21.68
N LEU A 271 1.11 33.79 20.74
CA LEU A 271 0.30 34.90 20.26
C LEU A 271 -0.54 35.53 21.38
N ALA A 272 -1.17 34.70 22.22
CA ALA A 272 -1.93 35.17 23.37
C ALA A 272 -1.03 35.87 24.40
N ALA A 273 0.12 35.28 24.74
CA ALA A 273 1.10 35.86 25.67
C ALA A 273 1.67 37.19 25.14
N GLY A 274 2.09 37.25 23.88
CA GLY A 274 2.59 38.47 23.26
C GLY A 274 1.52 39.56 23.13
N GLY A 275 0.29 39.17 22.81
CA GLY A 275 -0.87 40.08 22.76
C GLY A 275 -1.20 40.70 24.11
N THR A 276 -1.21 39.90 25.18
CA THR A 276 -1.47 40.38 26.55
C THR A 276 -0.37 41.31 27.05
N VAL A 277 0.91 40.99 26.82
CA VAL A 277 2.07 41.86 27.16
C VAL A 277 1.96 43.20 26.44
N ARG A 278 1.73 43.17 25.11
CA ARG A 278 1.59 44.40 24.30
C ARG A 278 0.40 45.25 24.74
N TRP A 279 -0.71 44.62 25.11
CA TRP A 279 -1.88 45.33 25.62
C TRP A 279 -1.62 45.99 26.98
N ALA A 280 -0.91 45.31 27.89
CA ALA A 280 -0.50 45.86 29.17
C ALA A 280 0.44 47.08 29.01
N ASP A 281 1.43 46.99 28.11
CA ASP A 281 2.35 48.10 27.82
C ASP A 281 1.62 49.34 27.27
N ARG A 282 0.64 49.13 26.37
CA ARG A 282 -0.19 50.23 25.83
C ARG A 282 -0.99 50.93 26.92
N ARG A 283 -1.53 50.20 27.91
CA ARG A 283 -2.28 50.79 29.03
C ARG A 283 -1.38 51.65 29.93
N LYS A 284 -0.16 51.19 30.23
CA LYS A 284 0.82 51.98 30.99
C LYS A 284 1.18 53.30 30.31
N ILE A 285 1.40 53.29 29.00
CA ILE A 285 1.71 54.51 28.23
C ILE A 285 0.54 55.52 28.30
N LYS A 286 -0.71 55.05 28.18
CA LYS A 286 -1.89 55.92 28.31
C LYS A 286 -2.02 56.52 29.71
N SER A 287 -1.76 55.77 30.78
CA SER A 287 -1.85 56.29 32.15
C SER A 287 -0.79 57.34 32.48
N VAL A 288 0.41 57.27 31.88
CA VAL A 288 1.45 58.28 32.06
C VAL A 288 1.06 59.59 31.36
N ARG A 289 0.49 59.51 30.15
CA ARG A 289 0.05 60.69 29.39
C ARG A 289 -1.10 61.48 30.03
N HIS A 290 -1.90 60.86 30.90
CA HIS A 290 -2.98 61.56 31.63
C HIS A 290 -2.50 62.21 32.94
N ARG A 291 -1.27 61.97 33.37
CA ARG A 291 -0.68 62.57 34.58
C ARG A 291 0.30 63.71 34.29
N GLN A 292 0.55 63.98 33.01
CA GLN A 292 1.29 65.14 32.50
C GLN A 292 0.28 66.13 31.93
#